data_AF-I1XG44-F1
#
_entry.id   AF-I1XG44-F1
#
_cell.length_a   1.000
_cell.length_b   1.000
_cell.length_c   1.000
_cell.angle_alpha   90.00
_cell.angle_beta   90.00
_cell.angle_gamma   90.00
#
_symmetry.space_group_name_H-M   'P 1'
#
loop_
_entity.id
_entity.type
_entity.pdbx_description
1 polymer ?
#
loop_
_entity_poly.entity_id
_entity_poly.type
_entity_poly.pdbx_seq_one_letter_code
_entity_poly.pdbx_strand_id
1 'polypeptide(L)'
;MKNYSIALLICLGIPHFSNAQQSDMHVIADGRVPLESPDQGHWLTHPAVLQAANKARPYWQEQNSVYEEDFRIMASSQGDFTRPQSKQTAVLYLLSRWPRCCSNMGLAILEEDQLIRNIVFSGGTHHLYTVADINHDNLDELALISSFGMGGSNESSVSIVSLPADKAVLLGRMPLVLDNCAAIREDSKHTAFRISVNQHATDTFKLEEFQQDCEIPENEMTSSVKSIPIESNDVNDEYIDLPIT
;
A
#
# COMPACT_ATOMS: atom_id res chain seq x y z
N MET A 1 -83.00 4.72 14.71
CA MET A 1 -81.64 5.12 15.11
C MET A 1 -80.73 4.96 13.90
N LYS A 2 -80.14 6.06 13.40
CA LYS A 2 -79.26 6.05 12.22
C LYS A 2 -77.82 5.92 12.71
N ASN A 3 -77.14 4.83 12.34
CA ASN A 3 -75.74 4.62 12.66
C ASN A 3 -74.87 5.17 11.53
N TYR A 4 -73.99 6.12 11.85
CA TYR A 4 -72.97 6.62 10.94
C TYR A 4 -71.66 5.87 11.20
N SER A 5 -71.07 5.29 10.15
CA SER A 5 -69.72 4.71 10.20
C SER A 5 -68.71 5.79 9.80
N ILE A 6 -67.75 6.06 10.68
CA ILE A 6 -66.60 6.93 10.42
C ILE A 6 -65.48 6.04 9.88
N ALA A 7 -65.09 6.25 8.62
CA ALA A 7 -63.91 5.62 8.03
C ALA A 7 -62.70 6.52 8.30
N LEU A 8 -61.74 6.04 9.08
CA LEU A 8 -60.48 6.72 9.38
C LEU A 8 -59.45 6.34 8.31
N LEU A 9 -59.14 7.27 7.40
CA LEU A 9 -58.10 7.10 6.37
C LEU A 9 -56.76 7.53 6.97
N ILE A 10 -55.89 6.56 7.27
CA ILE A 10 -54.52 6.82 7.76
C ILE A 10 -53.61 7.03 6.55
N CYS A 11 -53.24 8.28 6.28
CA CYS A 11 -52.20 8.60 5.30
C CYS A 11 -50.83 8.24 5.89
N LEU A 12 -50.32 7.05 5.53
CA LEU A 12 -48.92 6.67 5.78
C LEU A 12 -48.02 7.51 4.86
N GLY A 13 -47.47 8.60 5.40
CA GLY A 13 -46.40 9.35 4.74
C GLY A 13 -45.15 8.48 4.66
N ILE A 14 -44.72 8.15 3.44
CA ILE A 14 -43.46 7.46 3.19
C ILE A 14 -42.34 8.45 3.53
N PRO A 15 -41.48 8.18 4.52
CA PRO A 15 -40.30 9.00 4.74
C PRO A 15 -39.40 8.87 3.51
N HIS A 16 -39.20 9.96 2.79
CA HIS A 16 -38.14 10.07 1.79
C HIS A 16 -36.80 10.06 2.53
N PHE A 17 -36.27 8.86 2.81
CA PHE A 17 -34.87 8.68 3.11
C PHE A 17 -34.10 9.10 1.87
N SER A 18 -33.57 10.32 1.88
CA SER A 18 -32.49 10.71 0.98
C SER A 18 -31.30 9.87 1.40
N ASN A 19 -31.04 8.77 0.68
CA ASN A 19 -29.76 8.09 0.75
C ASN A 19 -28.73 9.12 0.30
N ALA A 20 -28.06 9.76 1.25
CA ALA A 20 -26.82 10.46 0.98
C ALA A 20 -25.93 9.42 0.29
N GLN A 21 -25.62 9.67 -0.98
CA GLN A 21 -24.83 8.80 -1.82
C GLN A 21 -23.45 8.73 -1.16
N GLN A 22 -23.23 7.70 -0.36
CA GLN A 22 -21.95 7.43 0.27
C GLN A 22 -20.95 7.31 -0.87
N SER A 23 -19.91 8.12 -0.82
CA SER A 23 -18.87 8.10 -1.84
C SER A 23 -18.18 6.75 -1.77
N ASP A 24 -18.33 5.91 -2.80
CA ASP A 24 -17.71 4.58 -2.94
C ASP A 24 -16.17 4.64 -3.17
N MET A 25 -15.55 5.76 -2.80
CA MET A 25 -14.12 5.97 -2.84
C MET A 25 -13.47 5.35 -1.61
N HIS A 26 -12.60 4.38 -1.84
CA HIS A 26 -11.73 3.81 -0.83
C HIS A 26 -10.35 4.49 -0.87
N VAL A 27 -9.86 4.97 0.27
CA VAL A 27 -8.53 5.58 0.36
C VAL A 27 -7.49 4.48 0.56
N ILE A 28 -6.54 4.39 -0.36
CA ILE A 28 -5.43 3.43 -0.31
C ILE A 28 -4.30 3.98 0.57
N ALA A 29 -3.94 5.25 0.35
CA ALA A 29 -2.90 5.94 1.12
C ALA A 29 -3.16 7.45 1.13
N ASP A 30 -2.81 8.12 2.22
CA ASP A 30 -2.89 9.58 2.36
C ASP A 30 -1.60 10.10 2.99
N GLY A 31 -0.79 10.82 2.21
CA GLY A 31 0.53 11.30 2.63
C GLY A 31 0.50 12.36 3.72
N ARG A 32 -0.68 12.84 4.10
CA ARG A 32 -0.88 13.78 5.21
C ARG A 32 -1.07 13.09 6.55
N VAL A 33 -1.44 11.81 6.51
CA VAL A 33 -1.65 11.01 7.70
C VAL A 33 -0.32 10.38 8.07
N PRO A 34 0.16 10.53 9.31
CA PRO A 34 1.35 9.83 9.77
C PRO A 34 1.20 8.33 9.56
N LEU A 35 2.24 7.72 9.00
CA LEU A 35 2.27 6.27 8.82
C LEU A 35 2.63 5.62 10.14
N GLU A 36 1.71 4.82 10.68
CA GLU A 36 1.97 4.04 11.89
C GLU A 36 2.77 2.78 11.56
N SER A 37 3.76 2.47 12.41
CA SER A 37 4.53 1.23 12.35
C SER A 37 4.23 0.38 13.59
N PRO A 38 3.28 -0.57 13.53
CA PRO A 38 2.98 -1.43 14.67
C PRO A 38 4.18 -2.31 15.01
N ASP A 39 4.29 -2.74 16.27
CA ASP A 39 5.38 -3.63 16.72
C ASP A 39 5.37 -4.96 15.94
N GLN A 40 6.43 -5.19 15.19
CA GLN A 40 6.65 -6.38 14.37
C GLN A 40 7.60 -7.40 15.02
N GLY A 41 7.98 -7.21 16.28
CA GLY A 41 9.04 -7.98 16.94
C GLY A 41 8.81 -9.49 16.94
N HIS A 42 7.56 -9.95 16.96
CA HIS A 42 7.20 -11.37 16.93
C HIS A 42 7.60 -12.08 15.62
N TRP A 43 7.65 -11.37 14.50
CA TRP A 43 8.05 -11.93 13.21
C TRP A 43 9.55 -12.22 13.11
N LEU A 44 10.40 -11.55 13.90
CA LEU A 44 11.86 -11.73 13.88
C LEU A 44 12.28 -13.18 14.15
N THR A 45 11.50 -13.90 14.95
CA THR A 45 11.77 -15.28 15.33
C THR A 45 10.83 -16.29 14.68
N HIS A 46 9.94 -15.83 13.79
CA HIS A 46 8.94 -16.71 13.19
C HIS A 46 9.61 -17.68 12.19
N PRO A 47 9.40 -19.01 12.29
CA PRO A 47 10.10 -20.00 11.46
C PRO A 47 9.98 -19.77 9.95
N ALA A 48 8.79 -19.47 9.44
CA ALA A 48 8.57 -19.19 8.02
C ALA A 48 9.28 -17.91 7.53
N VAL A 49 9.38 -16.88 8.38
CA VAL A 49 10.10 -15.64 8.03
C VAL A 49 11.60 -15.87 8.05
N LEU A 50 12.11 -16.63 9.02
CA LEU A 50 13.51 -17.05 9.05
C LEU A 50 13.87 -17.94 7.85
N GLN A 51 12.97 -18.84 7.44
CA GLN A 51 13.14 -19.63 6.22
C GLN A 51 13.25 -18.72 4.99
N ALA A 52 12.35 -17.74 4.84
CA ALA A 52 12.37 -16.77 3.74
C ALA A 52 13.69 -15.98 3.70
N ALA A 53 14.09 -15.40 4.83
CA ALA A 53 15.32 -14.65 4.98
C ALA A 53 16.57 -15.50 4.69
N ASN A 54 16.61 -16.74 5.17
CA ASN A 54 17.72 -17.68 4.93
C ASN A 54 17.84 -18.06 3.44
N LYS A 55 16.73 -18.14 2.70
CA LYS A 55 16.74 -18.37 1.24
C LYS A 55 17.15 -17.12 0.46
N ALA A 56 16.75 -15.94 0.93
CA ALA A 56 17.07 -14.66 0.29
C ALA A 56 18.52 -14.20 0.51
N ARG A 57 19.14 -14.57 1.64
CA ARG A 57 20.54 -14.25 1.94
C ARG A 57 21.54 -14.66 0.85
N PRO A 58 21.63 -15.93 0.40
CA PRO A 58 22.59 -16.31 -0.63
C PRO A 58 22.34 -15.60 -1.97
N TYR A 59 21.07 -15.36 -2.33
CA TYR A 59 20.72 -14.57 -3.51
C TYR A 59 21.35 -13.17 -3.43
N TRP A 60 21.12 -12.45 -2.33
CA TRP A 60 21.66 -11.09 -2.19
C TRP A 60 23.19 -11.05 -2.06
N GLN A 61 23.81 -12.04 -1.44
CA GLN A 61 25.27 -12.15 -1.37
C GLN A 61 25.89 -12.34 -2.75
N GLU A 62 25.21 -13.03 -3.67
CA GLU A 62 25.65 -13.20 -5.05
C GLU A 62 25.46 -11.91 -5.87
N GLN A 63 24.32 -11.23 -5.70
CA GLN A 63 24.01 -10.02 -6.46
C GLN A 63 24.75 -8.76 -5.98
N ASN A 64 25.27 -8.75 -4.75
CA ASN A 64 25.80 -7.56 -4.11
C ASN A 64 27.14 -7.81 -3.40
N SER A 65 28.22 -7.40 -4.07
CA SER A 65 29.59 -7.54 -3.55
C SER A 65 29.89 -6.81 -2.24
N VAL A 66 29.04 -5.86 -1.83
CA VAL A 66 29.16 -5.10 -0.58
C VAL A 66 28.04 -5.43 0.41
N TYR A 67 27.45 -6.63 0.30
CA TYR A 67 26.43 -7.12 1.21
C TYR A 67 26.89 -7.07 2.67
N GLU A 68 26.10 -6.41 3.52
CA GLU A 68 26.27 -6.40 4.97
C GLU A 68 24.90 -6.63 5.61
N GLU A 69 24.79 -7.71 6.39
CA GLU A 69 23.50 -8.14 6.96
C GLU A 69 22.95 -7.09 7.95
N ASP A 70 21.69 -6.73 7.78
CA ASP A 70 20.89 -5.94 8.70
C ASP A 70 19.45 -6.47 8.69
N PHE A 71 19.26 -7.68 9.24
CA PHE A 71 17.97 -8.35 9.22
C PHE A 71 16.95 -7.66 10.15
N ARG A 72 15.84 -7.17 9.57
CA ARG A 72 14.74 -6.52 10.30
C ARG A 72 13.40 -6.84 9.67
N ILE A 73 12.34 -6.76 10.48
CA ILE A 73 10.96 -6.75 9.98
C ILE A 73 10.52 -5.31 9.87
N MET A 74 9.99 -4.95 8.71
CA MET A 74 9.59 -3.58 8.39
C MET A 74 8.09 -3.40 8.61
N ALA A 75 7.28 -4.33 8.11
CA ALA A 75 5.82 -4.27 8.21
C ALA A 75 5.20 -5.66 7.97
N SER A 76 3.93 -5.82 8.34
CA SER A 76 3.12 -6.97 7.93
C SER A 76 1.67 -6.56 7.66
N SER A 77 1.00 -7.25 6.74
CA SER A 77 -0.42 -7.05 6.46
C SER A 77 -1.13 -8.38 6.18
N GLN A 78 -2.43 -8.46 6.49
CA GLN A 78 -3.26 -9.64 6.26
C GLN A 78 -4.17 -9.46 5.05
N GLY A 79 -4.36 -10.51 4.26
CA GLY A 79 -5.19 -10.48 3.06
C GLY A 79 -5.10 -11.78 2.26
N ASP A 80 -5.73 -11.79 1.10
CA ASP A 80 -5.85 -12.93 0.20
C ASP A 80 -4.92 -12.75 -1.01
N PHE A 81 -3.59 -12.71 -0.78
CA PHE A 81 -2.63 -12.17 -1.77
C PHE A 81 -2.31 -13.10 -2.95
N THR A 82 -2.22 -14.41 -2.72
CA THR A 82 -1.82 -15.36 -3.78
C THR A 82 -2.88 -16.37 -4.16
N ARG A 83 -3.96 -16.44 -3.37
CA ARG A 83 -5.10 -17.33 -3.62
C ARG A 83 -6.38 -16.69 -3.11
N PRO A 84 -7.50 -16.78 -3.85
CA PRO A 84 -8.78 -16.25 -3.38
C PRO A 84 -9.25 -16.96 -2.10
N GLN A 85 -9.93 -16.22 -1.23
CA GLN A 85 -10.57 -16.74 -0.01
C GLN A 85 -9.57 -17.39 0.97
N SER A 86 -8.34 -16.88 1.00
CA SER A 86 -7.23 -17.47 1.75
C SER A 86 -6.70 -16.50 2.79
N LYS A 87 -6.54 -16.94 4.04
CA LYS A 87 -6.08 -16.06 5.11
C LYS A 87 -4.56 -16.03 5.15
N GLN A 88 -3.97 -15.10 4.41
CA GLN A 88 -2.52 -14.98 4.32
C GLN A 88 -2.01 -13.78 5.12
N THR A 89 -0.72 -13.83 5.46
CA THR A 89 0.00 -12.68 6.01
C THR A 89 1.22 -12.41 5.15
N ALA A 90 1.32 -11.19 4.63
CA ALA A 90 2.50 -10.69 3.96
C ALA A 90 3.41 -10.01 5.00
N VAL A 91 4.68 -10.42 5.06
CA VAL A 91 5.69 -9.88 5.98
C VAL A 91 6.84 -9.31 5.16
N LEU A 92 7.00 -7.99 5.25
CA LEU A 92 8.09 -7.24 4.63
C LEU A 92 9.31 -7.28 5.54
N TYR A 93 10.44 -7.74 5.01
CA TYR A 93 11.71 -7.79 5.73
C TYR A 93 12.85 -7.11 4.96
N LEU A 94 13.76 -6.53 5.73
CA LEU A 94 15.02 -5.97 5.28
C LEU A 94 16.12 -7.01 5.55
N LEU A 95 17.06 -7.18 4.61
CA LEU A 95 18.25 -8.02 4.79
C LEU A 95 19.56 -7.25 4.80
N SER A 96 19.66 -6.12 4.09
CA SER A 96 20.86 -5.29 4.06
C SER A 96 20.49 -3.86 3.65
N ARG A 97 21.08 -2.87 4.32
CA ARG A 97 20.96 -1.45 3.94
C ARG A 97 21.94 -1.02 2.86
N TRP A 98 22.81 -1.91 2.42
CA TRP A 98 23.85 -1.61 1.44
C TRP A 98 23.53 -2.25 0.09
N PRO A 99 23.68 -1.51 -1.03
CA PRO A 99 24.06 -0.08 -1.11
C PRO A 99 22.96 0.86 -0.60
N ARG A 100 23.34 2.02 -0.06
CA ARG A 100 22.39 2.98 0.58
C ARG A 100 21.24 3.45 -0.32
N CYS A 101 21.40 3.38 -1.64
CA CYS A 101 20.37 3.78 -2.59
C CYS A 101 19.25 2.74 -2.73
N CYS A 102 19.54 1.46 -2.49
CA CYS A 102 18.62 0.35 -2.73
C CYS A 102 18.89 -0.74 -1.69
N SER A 103 18.12 -0.74 -0.60
CA SER A 103 18.25 -1.79 0.40
C SER A 103 17.82 -3.13 -0.18
N ASN A 104 18.48 -4.20 0.23
CA ASN A 104 18.12 -5.56 -0.14
C ASN A 104 16.96 -6.01 0.74
N MET A 105 15.81 -6.27 0.14
CA MET A 105 14.56 -6.55 0.85
C MET A 105 13.98 -7.90 0.42
N GLY A 106 12.95 -8.32 1.13
CA GLY A 106 12.07 -9.38 0.66
C GLY A 106 10.69 -9.33 1.32
N LEU A 107 9.80 -10.13 0.76
CA LEU A 107 8.42 -10.27 1.13
C LEU A 107 8.11 -11.75 1.30
N ALA A 108 7.81 -12.16 2.52
CA ALA A 108 7.36 -13.50 2.82
C ALA A 108 5.82 -13.51 2.87
N ILE A 109 5.18 -14.36 2.08
CA ILE A 109 3.74 -14.61 2.19
C ILE A 109 3.55 -15.92 2.94
N LEU A 110 2.79 -15.86 4.03
CA LEU A 110 2.54 -16.96 4.93
C LEU A 110 1.05 -17.35 4.89
N GLU A 111 0.78 -18.65 5.00
CA GLU A 111 -0.54 -19.22 5.23
C GLU A 111 -0.41 -20.33 6.27
N GLU A 112 -1.26 -20.32 7.30
CA GLU A 112 -1.21 -21.31 8.40
C GLU A 112 0.21 -21.50 8.98
N ASP A 113 0.91 -20.40 9.23
CA ASP A 113 2.30 -20.33 9.71
C ASP A 113 3.37 -20.95 8.76
N GLN A 114 2.99 -21.34 7.54
CA GLN A 114 3.89 -21.87 6.52
C GLN A 114 4.24 -20.80 5.49
N LEU A 115 5.50 -20.78 5.05
CA LEU A 115 5.94 -19.95 3.94
C LEU A 115 5.36 -20.50 2.63
N ILE A 116 4.53 -19.71 1.94
CA ILE A 116 3.92 -20.10 0.66
C ILE A 116 4.44 -19.31 -0.54
N ARG A 117 5.04 -18.14 -0.31
CA ARG A 117 5.73 -17.36 -1.34
C ARG A 117 6.87 -16.54 -0.74
N ASN A 118 8.00 -16.43 -1.42
CA ASN A 118 9.14 -15.63 -0.99
C ASN A 118 9.68 -14.81 -2.16
N ILE A 119 9.45 -13.50 -2.11
CA ILE A 119 9.84 -12.58 -3.18
C ILE A 119 10.98 -11.70 -2.65
N VAL A 120 12.02 -11.50 -3.44
CA VAL A 120 13.10 -10.54 -3.13
C VAL A 120 13.09 -9.38 -4.12
N PHE A 121 13.37 -8.19 -3.61
CA PHE A 121 13.44 -6.97 -4.41
C PHE A 121 14.37 -5.95 -3.75
N SER A 122 14.86 -4.98 -4.52
CA SER A 122 15.69 -3.90 -3.99
C SER A 122 14.88 -2.60 -3.87
N GLY A 123 14.99 -1.88 -2.76
CA GLY A 123 14.25 -0.64 -2.60
C GLY A 123 14.41 0.03 -1.24
N GLY A 124 13.49 0.96 -0.97
CA GLY A 124 13.39 1.68 0.31
C GLY A 124 12.01 1.50 0.94
N THR A 125 11.38 0.34 0.74
CA THR A 125 10.03 0.07 1.26
C THR A 125 10.08 -0.07 2.77
N HIS A 126 9.13 0.53 3.47
CA HIS A 126 9.10 0.51 4.93
C HIS A 126 7.70 0.35 5.52
N HIS A 127 6.63 0.52 4.73
CA HIS A 127 5.28 0.12 5.13
C HIS A 127 4.64 -0.79 4.08
N LEU A 128 3.68 -1.56 4.54
CA LEU A 128 2.92 -2.53 3.76
C LEU A 128 1.46 -2.48 4.22
N TYR A 129 0.54 -2.34 3.28
CA TYR A 129 -0.90 -2.38 3.53
C TYR A 129 -1.59 -3.29 2.53
N THR A 130 -2.71 -3.85 2.94
CA THR A 130 -3.62 -4.58 2.04
C THR A 130 -4.51 -3.58 1.32
N VAL A 131 -4.67 -3.77 0.03
CA VAL A 131 -5.66 -3.11 -0.81
C VAL A 131 -6.64 -4.19 -1.26
N ALA A 132 -7.93 -3.93 -1.13
CA ALA A 132 -8.94 -4.87 -1.57
C ALA A 132 -8.97 -4.95 -3.10
N ASP A 133 -9.19 -6.15 -3.64
CA ASP A 133 -9.22 -6.48 -5.08
C ASP A 133 -9.70 -5.32 -5.98
N ILE A 134 -8.74 -4.60 -6.56
CA ILE A 134 -8.97 -3.50 -7.50
C ILE A 134 -8.87 -3.94 -8.96
N ASN A 135 -8.23 -5.06 -9.26
CA ASN A 135 -8.08 -5.52 -10.65
C ASN A 135 -9.09 -6.62 -11.05
N HIS A 136 -9.95 -7.02 -10.11
CA HIS A 136 -10.98 -8.05 -10.23
C HIS A 136 -10.45 -9.47 -10.50
N ASP A 137 -9.26 -9.81 -10.00
CA ASP A 137 -8.69 -11.15 -10.10
C ASP A 137 -9.02 -12.06 -8.88
N ASN A 138 -9.80 -11.55 -7.91
CA ASN A 138 -10.14 -12.16 -6.63
C ASN A 138 -8.97 -12.32 -5.66
N LEU A 139 -7.89 -11.56 -5.85
CA LEU A 139 -6.79 -11.44 -4.90
C LEU A 139 -6.77 -10.04 -4.31
N ASP A 140 -6.36 -9.94 -3.06
CA ASP A 140 -5.99 -8.64 -2.50
C ASP A 140 -4.60 -8.22 -3.03
N GLU A 141 -4.43 -6.92 -3.19
CA GLU A 141 -3.18 -6.31 -3.60
C GLU A 141 -2.41 -5.77 -2.39
N LEU A 142 -1.13 -5.50 -2.61
CA LEU A 142 -0.25 -4.90 -1.62
C LEU A 142 0.09 -3.48 -2.02
N ALA A 143 -0.14 -2.53 -1.11
CA ALA A 143 0.41 -1.18 -1.18
C ALA A 143 1.74 -1.13 -0.42
N LEU A 144 2.82 -0.96 -1.17
CA LEU A 144 4.19 -0.85 -0.67
C LEU A 144 4.57 0.63 -0.63
N ILE A 145 4.74 1.19 0.57
CA ILE A 145 5.23 2.57 0.72
C ILE A 145 6.74 2.57 0.83
N SER A 146 7.38 3.31 -0.07
CA SER A 146 8.82 3.51 -0.11
C SER A 146 9.16 4.98 0.07
N SER A 147 10.30 5.25 0.69
CA SER A 147 10.83 6.61 0.81
C SER A 147 12.27 6.67 0.32
N PHE A 148 12.63 7.83 -0.22
CA PHE A 148 13.97 8.16 -0.65
C PHE A 148 14.25 9.63 -0.35
N GLY A 149 15.47 9.95 0.07
CA GLY A 149 15.83 11.32 0.39
C GLY A 149 17.31 11.60 0.14
N MET A 150 17.59 12.75 -0.48
CA MET A 150 18.93 13.25 -0.73
C MET A 150 18.96 14.77 -0.72
N GLY A 151 19.99 15.36 -0.11
CA GLY A 151 20.27 16.79 -0.24
C GLY A 151 19.19 17.73 0.30
N GLY A 152 18.42 17.30 1.30
CA GLY A 152 17.34 18.10 1.89
C GLY A 152 15.99 17.96 1.19
N SER A 153 15.90 17.08 0.18
CA SER A 153 14.64 16.65 -0.41
C SER A 153 14.31 15.22 -0.01
N ASN A 154 13.04 14.97 0.31
CA ASN A 154 12.47 13.66 0.61
C ASN A 154 11.27 13.41 -0.31
N GLU A 155 11.18 12.19 -0.79
CA GLU A 155 10.05 11.69 -1.56
C GLU A 155 9.60 10.38 -0.93
N SER A 156 8.29 10.19 -0.83
CA SER A 156 7.69 8.89 -0.62
C SER A 156 6.73 8.57 -1.76
N SER A 157 6.60 7.29 -2.06
CA SER A 157 5.72 6.77 -3.10
C SER A 157 5.00 5.52 -2.60
N VAL A 158 3.84 5.25 -3.19
CA VAL A 158 3.11 4.00 -3.03
C VAL A 158 3.19 3.22 -4.34
N SER A 159 3.62 1.97 -4.27
CA SER A 159 3.50 1.00 -5.36
C SER A 159 2.41 0.00 -5.01
N ILE A 160 1.47 -0.23 -5.92
CA ILE A 160 0.40 -1.21 -5.73
C ILE A 160 0.72 -2.43 -6.58
N VAL A 161 0.83 -3.59 -5.94
CA VAL A 161 1.31 -4.83 -6.55
C VAL A 161 0.30 -5.96 -6.31
N SER A 162 -0.10 -6.66 -7.37
CA SER A 162 -0.82 -7.94 -7.29
C SER A 162 0.17 -9.11 -7.38
N LEU A 163 -0.14 -10.20 -6.67
CA LEU A 163 0.71 -11.37 -6.51
C LEU A 163 0.03 -12.67 -7.01
N PRO A 164 -0.37 -12.76 -8.30
CA PRO A 164 -0.84 -14.02 -8.87
C PRO A 164 0.27 -15.09 -8.82
N ALA A 165 -0.13 -16.37 -8.90
CA ALA A 165 0.64 -17.54 -8.46
C ALA A 165 2.16 -17.57 -8.78
N ASP A 166 2.59 -17.05 -9.93
CA ASP A 166 3.96 -17.19 -10.45
C ASP A 166 4.60 -15.88 -10.92
N LYS A 167 3.99 -14.73 -10.61
CA LYS A 167 4.51 -13.42 -11.03
C LYS A 167 4.11 -12.29 -10.12
N ALA A 168 4.84 -11.19 -10.18
CA ALA A 168 4.46 -9.94 -9.53
C ALA A 168 4.01 -8.94 -10.60
N VAL A 169 2.86 -8.30 -10.38
CA VAL A 169 2.28 -7.34 -11.31
C VAL A 169 2.16 -5.98 -10.63
N LEU A 170 2.88 -4.97 -11.13
CA LEU A 170 2.71 -3.59 -10.70
C LEU A 170 1.47 -3.02 -11.38
N LEU A 171 0.52 -2.56 -10.59
CA LEU A 171 -0.72 -1.92 -11.05
C LEU A 171 -0.60 -0.39 -11.12
N GLY A 172 0.31 0.18 -10.33
CA GLY A 172 0.61 1.60 -10.35
C GLY A 172 1.66 2.01 -9.33
N ARG A 173 2.38 3.08 -9.64
CA ARG A 173 3.30 3.76 -8.72
C ARG A 173 2.97 5.25 -8.69
N MET A 174 2.65 5.76 -7.52
CA MET A 174 2.20 7.15 -7.34
C MET A 174 3.02 7.84 -6.25
N PRO A 175 3.28 9.15 -6.38
CA PRO A 175 3.86 9.92 -5.29
C PRO A 175 2.89 9.95 -4.12
N LEU A 176 3.43 9.92 -2.91
CA LEU A 176 2.68 10.02 -1.66
C LEU A 176 3.04 11.31 -0.91
N VAL A 177 4.33 11.63 -0.83
CA VAL A 177 4.84 12.90 -0.28
C VAL A 177 6.03 13.35 -1.13
N LEU A 178 6.10 14.65 -1.42
CA LEU A 178 7.26 15.33 -1.97
C LEU A 178 7.57 16.53 -1.08
N ASP A 179 8.77 16.57 -0.51
CA ASP A 179 9.17 17.57 0.47
C ASP A 179 10.59 18.04 0.14
N ASN A 180 10.80 19.34 -0.04
CA ASN A 180 12.13 19.96 -0.15
C ASN A 180 12.32 21.10 0.88
N CYS A 181 11.61 21.04 2.01
CA CYS A 181 11.67 22.04 3.08
C CYS A 181 13.07 22.17 3.70
N ALA A 182 13.87 21.10 3.68
CA ALA A 182 15.24 21.12 4.20
C ALA A 182 16.29 21.57 3.17
N ALA A 183 15.91 21.85 1.92
CA ALA A 183 16.83 22.27 0.87
C ALA A 183 17.21 23.78 0.92
N ILE A 184 16.61 24.56 1.84
CA ILE A 184 16.88 25.99 2.06
C ILE A 184 16.74 26.80 0.76
N ARG A 185 15.59 26.68 0.09
CA ARG A 185 15.26 27.45 -1.12
C ARG A 185 13.99 28.25 -0.93
N GLU A 186 13.88 29.39 -1.61
CA GLU A 186 12.69 30.25 -1.61
C GLU A 186 11.45 29.56 -2.23
N ASP A 187 11.64 28.47 -2.98
CA ASP A 187 10.59 27.65 -3.59
C ASP A 187 10.35 26.31 -2.87
N SER A 188 10.77 26.21 -1.60
CA SER A 188 10.52 25.03 -0.77
C SER A 188 9.01 24.82 -0.54
N LYS A 189 8.53 23.61 -0.83
CA LYS A 189 7.14 23.18 -0.72
C LYS A 189 7.05 21.79 -0.11
N HIS A 190 5.98 21.58 0.62
CA HIS A 190 5.52 20.26 1.01
C HIS A 190 4.28 19.93 0.17
N THR A 191 4.36 18.83 -0.59
CA THR A 191 3.24 18.30 -1.36
C THR A 191 2.89 16.91 -0.84
N ALA A 192 1.67 16.73 -0.39
CA ALA A 192 1.14 15.43 -0.01
C ALA A 192 0.08 14.98 -1.03
N PHE A 193 -0.07 13.67 -1.17
CA PHE A 193 -1.04 13.08 -2.08
C PHE A 193 -1.95 12.12 -1.34
N ARG A 194 -3.23 12.12 -1.74
CA ARG A 194 -4.18 11.06 -1.37
C ARG A 194 -4.47 10.21 -2.60
N ILE A 195 -4.25 8.91 -2.47
CA ILE A 195 -4.53 7.90 -3.48
C ILE A 195 -5.81 7.19 -3.06
N SER A 196 -6.78 7.12 -3.96
CA SER A 196 -8.04 6.43 -3.74
C SER A 196 -8.49 5.69 -4.99
N VAL A 197 -9.33 4.68 -4.82
CA VAL A 197 -9.94 3.91 -5.90
C VAL A 197 -11.46 3.93 -5.72
N ASN A 198 -12.19 3.96 -6.83
CA ASN A 198 -13.63 3.76 -6.81
C ASN A 198 -13.92 2.26 -6.93
N GLN A 199 -14.56 1.67 -5.92
CA GLN A 199 -14.85 0.22 -5.92
C GLN A 199 -15.80 -0.24 -7.04
N HIS A 200 -16.47 0.69 -7.72
CA HIS A 200 -17.36 0.42 -8.85
C HIS A 200 -16.78 0.89 -10.21
N ALA A 201 -15.67 1.61 -10.20
CA ALA A 201 -14.96 2.10 -11.38
C ALA A 201 -13.46 1.97 -11.12
N THR A 202 -13.01 0.72 -11.09
CA THR A 202 -11.68 0.29 -10.64
C THR A 202 -10.60 0.42 -11.71
N ASP A 203 -10.92 0.94 -12.89
CA ASP A 203 -9.96 1.12 -13.98
C ASP A 203 -9.04 2.34 -13.78
N THR A 204 -9.28 3.14 -12.74
CA THR A 204 -8.47 4.32 -12.43
C THR A 204 -8.19 4.50 -10.95
N PHE A 205 -6.98 4.97 -10.63
CA PHE A 205 -6.69 5.63 -9.36
C PHE A 205 -7.11 7.10 -9.44
N LYS A 206 -7.71 7.60 -8.35
CA LYS A 206 -7.89 9.03 -8.12
C LYS A 206 -6.77 9.54 -7.22
N LEU A 207 -5.98 10.46 -7.75
CA LEU A 207 -4.88 11.13 -7.07
C LEU A 207 -5.29 12.58 -6.74
N GLU A 208 -5.42 12.90 -5.46
CA GLU A 208 -5.66 14.26 -4.97
C GLU A 208 -4.35 14.85 -4.42
N GLU A 209 -3.98 16.04 -4.89
CA GLU A 209 -2.74 16.74 -4.52
C GLU A 209 -3.02 17.87 -3.54
N PHE A 210 -2.28 17.91 -2.43
CA PHE A 210 -2.37 18.92 -1.40
C PHE A 210 -1.02 19.61 -1.30
N GLN A 211 -1.01 20.94 -1.46
CA GLN A 211 0.22 21.73 -1.35
C GLN A 211 0.16 22.59 -0.10
N GLN A 212 1.32 22.69 0.55
CA GLN A 212 1.53 23.48 1.75
C GLN A 212 2.89 24.17 1.68
N ASP A 213 2.95 25.39 2.19
CA ASP A 213 4.21 26.09 2.41
C ASP A 213 4.97 25.44 3.58
N CYS A 214 6.28 25.28 3.42
CA CYS A 214 7.15 24.72 4.45
C CYS A 214 7.23 25.61 5.71
N GLU A 215 7.07 26.93 5.56
CA GLU A 215 7.16 27.89 6.67
C GLU A 215 5.81 28.15 7.33
N ILE A 216 4.71 27.97 6.60
CA ILE A 216 3.34 28.30 7.05
C ILE A 216 2.41 27.11 6.82
N PRO A 217 2.33 26.16 7.78
CA PRO A 217 1.63 24.91 7.59
C PRO A 217 0.10 25.01 7.59
N GLU A 218 -0.47 26.17 7.93
CA GLU A 218 -1.91 26.30 8.23
C GLU A 218 -2.83 26.47 7.01
N ASN A 219 -2.30 26.43 5.78
CA ASN A 219 -3.07 26.65 4.54
C ASN A 219 -2.99 25.45 3.58
N GLU A 220 -3.31 24.25 4.06
CA GLU A 220 -3.45 23.11 3.16
C GLU A 220 -4.66 23.31 2.23
N MET A 221 -4.39 23.36 0.92
CA MET A 221 -5.43 23.43 -0.11
C MET A 221 -5.25 22.28 -1.10
N THR A 222 -6.37 21.64 -1.48
CA THR A 222 -6.38 20.75 -2.63
C THR A 222 -6.04 21.57 -3.87
N SER A 223 -4.92 21.23 -4.49
CA SER A 223 -4.37 21.96 -5.63
C SER A 223 -4.76 21.30 -6.95
N SER A 224 -4.89 19.97 -6.98
CA SER A 224 -5.30 19.23 -8.18
C SER A 224 -5.94 17.88 -7.86
N VAL A 225 -6.75 17.37 -8.80
CA VAL A 225 -7.30 16.01 -8.79
C VAL A 225 -7.07 15.40 -10.16
N LYS A 226 -6.48 14.21 -10.21
CA LYS A 226 -6.17 13.48 -11.45
C LYS A 226 -6.73 12.06 -11.39
N SER A 227 -7.19 11.57 -12.53
CA SER A 227 -7.48 10.14 -12.72
C SER A 227 -6.31 9.52 -13.48
N ILE A 228 -5.72 8.48 -12.90
CA ILE A 228 -4.59 7.74 -13.46
C ILE A 228 -5.09 6.35 -13.81
N PRO A 229 -5.02 5.91 -15.09
CA PRO A 229 -5.37 4.54 -15.46
C PRO A 229 -4.56 3.52 -14.67
N ILE A 230 -5.20 2.42 -14.28
CA ILE A 230 -4.48 1.27 -13.75
C ILE A 230 -3.83 0.54 -14.92
N GLU A 231 -2.51 0.40 -14.87
CA GLU A 231 -1.72 -0.28 -15.89
C GLU A 231 -1.02 -1.48 -15.28
N SER A 232 -1.32 -2.68 -15.78
CA SER A 232 -0.70 -3.91 -15.34
C SER A 232 0.64 -4.13 -16.03
N ASN A 233 1.72 -4.02 -15.28
CA ASN A 233 3.08 -4.26 -15.74
C ASN A 233 3.68 -5.45 -14.99
N ASP A 234 4.08 -6.49 -15.71
CA ASP A 234 4.83 -7.61 -15.11
C ASP A 234 6.20 -7.09 -14.66
N VAL A 235 6.54 -7.25 -13.38
CA VAL A 235 7.76 -6.72 -12.75
C VAL A 235 8.67 -7.84 -12.23
N ASN A 236 8.68 -8.98 -12.93
CA ASN A 236 9.42 -10.18 -12.52
C ASN A 236 10.94 -10.02 -12.50
N ASP A 237 11.48 -8.98 -13.12
CA ASP A 237 12.91 -8.64 -13.04
C ASP A 237 13.25 -7.74 -11.83
N GLU A 238 12.24 -7.11 -11.22
CA GLU A 238 12.38 -6.28 -10.00
C GLU A 238 11.97 -7.07 -8.73
N TYR A 239 10.98 -7.95 -8.87
CA TYR A 239 10.40 -8.79 -7.82
C TYR A 239 10.64 -10.25 -8.16
N ILE A 240 11.73 -10.81 -7.61
CA ILE A 240 12.19 -12.15 -7.95
C ILE A 240 11.59 -13.16 -6.98
N ASP A 241 10.80 -14.11 -7.49
CA ASP A 241 10.33 -15.26 -6.72
C ASP A 241 11.47 -16.26 -6.46
N LEU A 242 11.73 -16.53 -5.18
CA LEU A 242 12.69 -17.54 -4.74
C LEU A 242 12.00 -18.88 -4.42
N PRO A 243 12.65 -20.02 -4.74
CA PRO A 243 12.10 -21.34 -4.45
C PRO A 243 12.05 -21.63 -2.93
N ILE A 244 10.99 -22.33 -2.49
CA ILE A 244 10.63 -22.51 -1.06
C ILE A 244 11.00 -23.91 -0.52
N THR A 245 11.54 -24.80 -1.36
CA THR A 245 11.80 -26.22 -1.06
C THR A 245 12.64 -26.49 0.18
#